data_AF-A0A8J3CZN4-F1
#
_entry.id   AF-A0A8J3CZN4-F1
#
_cell.length_a   1.000
_cell.length_b   1.000
_cell.length_c   1.000
_cell.angle_alpha   90.00
_cell.angle_beta   90.00
_cell.angle_gamma   90.00
#
_symmetry.space_group_name_H-M   'P 1'
#
loop_
_entity.id
_entity.type
_entity.pdbx_description
1 polymer ?
#
loop_
_entity_poly.entity_id
_entity_poly.type
_entity_poly.pdbx_seq_one_letter_code
_entity_poly.pdbx_strand_id
1 'polypeptide(L)'
;MPFTLNGANTMQTFGLADPLLMKEWNLKIVREFIGNVGEQPIDGYPILGSDNKWYHSLQRIVDQNRSQNIITILCPFGWVNSNGEQILLAGLNPSEQSFYIAYKAKMKEIAEHFKDQTDVWIQVWNEPYHWNNENGYTHERWLRDMSEMVDNLRWVNGFHNLIIVPGNEMGQSESAILSHGKKLTEKRFNIAFDLHAYEKWLVNTNEDQLKERLASIKSNNIPFIFGEVGVQNVGDVMEVNHFLNAAKSYGVPVLGWLWVQNSQYNNALLNEQGEPNSSPSNNHWGEVYKNFLR
;
A
#
# COMPACT_ATOMS: atom_id res chain seq x y z
N MET A 1 -7.73 -17.18 17.38
CA MET A 1 -7.69 -16.83 15.94
C MET A 1 -6.28 -16.39 15.61
N PRO A 2 -5.70 -16.74 14.45
CA PRO A 2 -4.45 -16.13 14.02
C PRO A 2 -4.63 -14.61 13.93
N PHE A 3 -3.63 -13.88 14.41
CA PHE A 3 -3.62 -12.42 14.46
C PHE A 3 -3.38 -11.87 13.05
N THR A 4 -4.41 -11.37 12.39
CA THR A 4 -4.29 -10.76 11.04
C THR A 4 -4.10 -9.26 11.18
N LEU A 5 -3.06 -8.71 10.55
CA LEU A 5 -2.70 -7.29 10.55
C LEU A 5 -3.58 -6.49 9.56
N ASN A 6 -4.89 -6.44 9.79
CA ASN A 6 -5.78 -5.65 8.94
C ASN A 6 -5.66 -4.15 9.23
N GLY A 7 -5.89 -3.34 8.20
CA GLY A 7 -5.54 -1.93 8.24
C GLY A 7 -6.30 -1.05 7.25
N ALA A 8 -5.78 0.14 6.99
CA ALA A 8 -6.30 1.02 5.95
C ALA A 8 -5.18 1.84 5.31
N ASN A 9 -5.43 2.33 4.10
CA ASN A 9 -4.62 3.39 3.51
C ASN A 9 -5.00 4.73 4.15
N THR A 10 -4.01 5.60 4.35
CA THR A 10 -4.18 6.89 5.02
C THR A 10 -3.49 7.99 4.23
N MET A 11 -3.93 9.23 4.43
CA MET A 11 -3.38 10.44 3.81
C MET A 11 -2.84 11.42 4.87
N GLN A 12 -2.17 10.90 5.90
CA GLN A 12 -1.68 11.67 7.04
C GLN A 12 -0.57 12.65 6.66
N THR A 13 0.10 12.44 5.52
CA THR A 13 1.04 13.38 4.91
C THR A 13 0.40 14.74 4.65
N PHE A 14 -0.88 14.81 4.31
CA PHE A 14 -1.60 16.06 4.05
C PHE A 14 -2.35 16.61 5.27
N GLY A 15 -2.52 15.80 6.31
CA GLY A 15 -3.21 16.17 7.53
C GLY A 15 -3.37 14.97 8.45
N LEU A 16 -2.88 15.09 9.68
CA LEU A 16 -2.90 13.98 10.63
C LEU A 16 -4.33 13.52 10.93
N ALA A 17 -4.57 12.22 10.79
CA ALA A 17 -5.84 11.61 11.14
C ALA A 17 -5.96 11.43 12.67
N ASP A 18 -7.17 11.14 13.16
CA ASP A 18 -7.38 10.81 14.58
C ASP A 18 -6.92 9.35 14.87
N PRO A 19 -5.83 9.16 15.64
CA PRO A 19 -5.31 7.84 15.93
C PRO A 19 -6.19 7.06 16.92
N LEU A 20 -7.02 7.74 17.74
CA LEU A 20 -7.95 7.06 18.66
C LEU A 20 -9.10 6.43 17.89
N LEU A 21 -9.62 7.10 16.86
CA LEU A 21 -10.64 6.55 15.98
C LEU A 21 -10.12 5.34 15.20
N MET A 22 -8.89 5.39 14.69
CA MET A 22 -8.25 4.24 14.04
C MET A 22 -8.16 3.02 14.98
N LYS A 23 -7.81 3.26 16.24
CA LYS A 23 -7.77 2.22 17.27
C LYS A 23 -9.15 1.68 17.62
N GLU A 24 -10.18 2.53 17.68
CA GLU A 24 -11.57 2.11 17.89
C GLU A 24 -12.05 1.16 16.77
N TRP A 25 -11.65 1.43 15.52
CA TRP A 25 -11.89 0.56 14.38
C TRP A 25 -11.01 -0.69 14.35
N ASN A 26 -10.13 -0.88 15.34
CA ASN A 26 -9.21 -2.00 15.46
C ASN A 26 -8.16 -2.09 14.35
N LEU A 27 -7.77 -0.96 13.74
CA LEU A 27 -6.66 -0.94 12.77
C LEU A 27 -5.35 -1.37 13.45
N LYS A 28 -4.60 -2.27 12.80
CA LYS A 28 -3.28 -2.77 13.27
C LYS A 28 -2.14 -2.26 12.42
N ILE A 29 -2.44 -1.87 11.20
CA ILE A 29 -1.49 -1.34 10.24
C ILE A 29 -2.15 -0.20 9.46
N VAL A 30 -1.35 0.78 9.09
CA VAL A 30 -1.74 1.81 8.13
C VAL A 30 -0.72 1.86 7.02
N ARG A 31 -1.20 2.08 5.80
CA ARG A 31 -0.37 2.31 4.63
C ARG A 31 -0.47 3.79 4.24
N GLU A 32 0.60 4.51 4.51
CA GLU A 32 0.65 5.95 4.37
C GLU A 32 0.94 6.35 2.92
N PHE A 33 0.04 7.14 2.35
CA PHE A 33 0.19 7.73 1.03
C PHE A 33 1.26 8.83 1.04
N ILE A 34 2.33 8.65 0.26
CA ILE A 34 3.37 9.67 0.06
C ILE A 34 3.26 10.21 -1.38
N GLY A 35 2.53 11.31 -1.53
CA GLY A 35 2.21 11.89 -2.85
C GLY A 35 3.38 12.58 -3.56
N ASN A 36 4.43 12.94 -2.82
CA ASN A 36 5.63 13.56 -3.35
C ASN A 36 6.85 13.11 -2.53
N VAL A 37 7.41 11.96 -2.91
CA VAL A 37 8.53 11.35 -2.18
C VAL A 37 9.76 12.26 -2.14
N GLY A 38 10.01 13.01 -3.22
CA GLY A 38 11.19 13.85 -3.38
C GLY A 38 11.30 14.93 -2.30
N GLU A 39 10.20 15.60 -2.00
CA GLU A 39 10.16 16.69 -1.02
C GLU A 39 9.62 16.25 0.35
N GLN A 40 9.00 15.08 0.46
CA GLN A 40 8.43 14.58 1.71
C GLN A 40 9.44 14.68 2.87
N PRO A 41 9.18 15.51 3.91
CA PRO A 41 10.07 15.60 5.05
C PRO A 41 10.08 14.27 5.80
N ILE A 42 11.28 13.79 6.12
CA ILE A 42 11.45 12.56 6.91
C ILE A 42 11.18 12.86 8.39
N ASP A 43 11.70 13.97 8.89
CA ASP A 43 11.51 14.46 10.26
C ASP A 43 11.36 16.00 10.26
N GLY A 44 11.04 16.57 11.42
CA GLY A 44 10.91 18.01 11.63
C GLY A 44 9.50 18.55 11.40
N TYR A 45 9.42 19.86 11.18
CA TYR A 45 8.15 20.57 10.96
C TYR A 45 7.58 20.31 9.56
N PRO A 46 6.25 20.45 9.39
CA PRO A 46 5.65 20.40 8.06
C PRO A 46 6.25 21.43 7.11
N ILE A 47 6.33 21.08 5.83
CA ILE A 47 6.81 21.99 4.77
C ILE A 47 5.72 22.21 3.73
N LEU A 48 5.78 23.35 3.03
CA LEU A 48 5.03 23.57 1.80
C LEU A 48 5.89 23.09 0.63
N GLY A 49 5.47 22.04 -0.07
CA GLY A 49 6.19 21.51 -1.22
C GLY A 49 5.92 22.30 -2.51
N SER A 50 6.67 21.96 -3.57
CA SER A 50 6.59 22.67 -4.85
C SER A 50 5.26 22.51 -5.59
N ASP A 51 4.44 21.51 -5.25
CA ASP A 51 3.06 21.36 -5.74
C ASP A 51 2.03 22.13 -4.89
N ASN A 52 2.48 23.06 -4.03
CA ASN A 52 1.65 23.90 -3.16
C ASN A 52 0.80 23.11 -2.16
N LYS A 53 1.26 21.93 -1.74
CA LYS A 53 0.67 21.12 -0.67
C LYS A 53 1.54 21.12 0.57
N TRP A 54 0.91 21.07 1.73
CA TRP A 54 1.60 20.89 3.00
C TRP A 54 1.88 19.40 3.24
N TYR A 55 3.12 19.09 3.62
CA TYR A 55 3.58 17.74 3.94
C TYR A 55 4.02 17.67 5.40
N HIS A 56 3.32 16.87 6.21
CA HIS A 56 3.74 16.49 7.55
C HIS A 56 4.88 15.48 7.48
N SER A 57 5.84 15.56 8.41
CA SER A 57 6.99 14.64 8.43
C SER A 57 6.60 13.18 8.67
N LEU A 58 7.31 12.26 8.02
CA LEU A 58 7.06 10.82 8.14
C LEU A 58 7.23 10.35 9.59
N GLN A 59 8.26 10.85 10.30
CA GLN A 59 8.50 10.53 11.70
C GLN A 59 7.30 10.89 12.58
N ARG A 60 6.69 12.06 12.35
CA ARG A 60 5.51 12.49 13.11
C ARG A 60 4.31 11.57 12.88
N ILE A 61 4.08 11.14 11.64
CA ILE A 61 3.02 10.19 11.30
C ILE A 61 3.28 8.84 11.99
N VAL A 62 4.51 8.34 11.88
CA VAL A 62 4.94 7.09 12.52
C VAL A 62 4.76 7.15 14.04
N ASP A 63 5.21 8.21 14.70
CA ASP A 63 5.08 8.36 16.16
C ASP A 63 3.62 8.42 16.62
N GLN A 64 2.76 9.07 15.83
CA GLN A 64 1.33 9.10 16.10
C GLN A 64 0.72 7.69 16.05
N ASN A 65 0.98 6.94 14.97
CA ASN A 65 0.48 5.57 14.81
C ASN A 65 1.06 4.63 15.88
N ARG A 66 2.36 4.75 16.15
CA ARG A 66 3.08 4.00 17.19
C ARG A 66 2.51 4.20 18.57
N SER A 67 2.06 5.42 18.91
CA SER A 67 1.40 5.70 20.19
C SER A 67 0.16 4.83 20.44
N GLN A 68 -0.44 4.28 19.38
CA GLN A 68 -1.58 3.37 19.41
C GLN A 68 -1.23 1.92 19.04
N ASN A 69 0.05 1.57 18.94
CA ASN A 69 0.57 0.27 18.50
C ASN A 69 0.11 -0.10 17.06
N ILE A 70 0.09 0.88 16.17
CA ILE A 70 -0.24 0.70 14.75
C ILE A 70 1.05 0.72 13.94
N ILE A 71 1.28 -0.34 13.16
CA ILE A 71 2.40 -0.43 12.20
C ILE A 71 2.18 0.57 11.07
N THR A 72 3.25 1.21 10.59
CA THR A 72 3.16 2.14 9.45
C THR A 72 3.92 1.58 8.24
N ILE A 73 3.23 1.37 7.11
CA ILE A 73 3.85 1.15 5.80
C ILE A 73 4.01 2.52 5.14
N LEU A 74 5.24 2.93 4.88
CA LEU A 74 5.53 4.13 4.10
C LEU A 74 5.46 3.76 2.61
N CYS A 75 4.48 4.32 1.90
CA CYS A 75 4.23 3.99 0.50
C CYS A 75 4.40 5.21 -0.43
N PRO A 76 5.42 5.16 -1.31
CA PRO A 76 5.59 6.08 -2.44
C PRO A 76 4.44 6.04 -3.44
N PHE A 77 3.66 7.11 -3.57
CA PHE A 77 2.58 7.24 -4.57
C PHE A 77 2.88 8.21 -5.69
N GLY A 78 3.76 9.19 -5.45
CA GLY A 78 4.07 10.19 -6.46
C GLY A 78 5.41 10.87 -6.27
N TRP A 79 5.75 11.64 -7.30
CA TRP A 79 6.92 12.49 -7.40
C TRP A 79 6.48 13.86 -7.92
N VAL A 80 7.13 14.94 -7.51
CA VAL A 80 6.90 16.26 -8.10
C VAL A 80 8.14 16.67 -8.87
N ASN A 81 7.95 17.05 -10.15
CA ASN A 81 9.05 17.44 -11.00
C ASN A 81 9.52 18.88 -10.70
N SER A 82 10.57 19.33 -11.38
CA SER A 82 11.14 20.69 -11.19
C SER A 82 10.17 21.83 -11.52
N ASN A 83 9.07 21.56 -12.21
CA ASN A 83 8.03 22.53 -12.54
C ASN A 83 6.89 22.56 -11.51
N GLY A 84 6.94 21.75 -10.45
CA GLY A 84 5.86 21.62 -9.48
C GLY A 84 4.72 20.69 -9.94
N GLU A 85 4.91 19.94 -11.04
CA GLU A 85 3.87 19.04 -11.57
C GLU A 85 3.97 17.66 -10.90
N GLN A 86 2.82 17.17 -10.42
CA GLN A 86 2.72 15.86 -9.81
C GLN A 86 2.73 14.75 -10.87
N ILE A 87 3.58 13.75 -10.65
CA ILE A 87 3.68 12.52 -11.41
C ILE A 87 3.26 11.39 -10.47
N LEU A 88 2.14 10.72 -10.76
CA LEU A 88 1.74 9.50 -10.05
C LEU A 88 2.60 8.32 -10.50
N LEU A 89 2.99 7.47 -9.54
CA LEU A 89 3.84 6.32 -9.81
C LEU A 89 3.10 5.14 -10.46
N ALA A 90 1.76 5.13 -10.34
CA ALA A 90 0.91 4.06 -10.86
C ALA A 90 1.07 3.90 -12.37
N GLY A 91 1.27 2.66 -12.83
CA GLY A 91 1.41 2.34 -14.25
C GLY A 91 2.80 2.57 -14.84
N LEU A 92 3.71 3.25 -14.12
CA LEU A 92 5.04 3.57 -14.62
C LEU A 92 6.01 2.38 -14.47
N ASN A 93 6.96 2.29 -15.40
CA ASN A 93 8.12 1.42 -15.29
C ASN A 93 9.19 2.13 -14.44
N PRO A 94 9.53 1.67 -13.22
CA PRO A 94 10.40 2.42 -12.31
C PRO A 94 11.75 2.79 -12.92
N SER A 95 12.45 1.82 -13.52
CA SER A 95 13.81 2.02 -14.04
C SER A 95 13.91 2.96 -15.25
N GLU A 96 12.77 3.34 -15.84
CA GLU A 96 12.71 4.22 -17.01
C GLU A 96 12.37 5.66 -16.67
N GLN A 97 12.08 5.94 -15.39
CA GLN A 97 11.75 7.29 -14.97
C GLN A 97 13.01 8.14 -14.83
N SER A 98 12.97 9.37 -15.35
CA SER A 98 14.09 10.31 -15.29
C SER A 98 14.53 10.63 -13.85
N PHE A 99 13.59 10.55 -12.90
CA PHE A 99 13.82 10.78 -11.47
C PHE A 99 14.22 9.51 -10.71
N TYR A 100 14.33 8.34 -11.33
CA TYR A 100 14.54 7.05 -10.62
C TYR A 100 15.80 7.02 -9.75
N ILE A 101 16.88 7.67 -10.18
CA ILE A 101 18.11 7.77 -9.37
C ILE A 101 17.89 8.62 -8.11
N ALA A 102 17.25 9.79 -8.26
CA ALA A 102 16.92 10.67 -7.13
C ALA A 102 15.91 10.02 -6.18
N TYR A 103 14.92 9.31 -6.74
CA TYR A 103 13.97 8.50 -6.01
C TYR A 103 14.66 7.46 -5.12
N LYS A 104 15.56 6.63 -5.68
CA LYS A 104 16.31 5.64 -4.90
C LYS A 104 17.17 6.28 -3.81
N ALA A 105 17.80 7.42 -4.09
CA ALA A 105 18.56 8.16 -3.09
C ALA A 105 17.66 8.58 -1.92
N LYS A 106 16.49 9.15 -2.21
CA LYS A 106 15.51 9.54 -1.20
C LYS A 106 14.96 8.37 -0.40
N MET A 107 14.64 7.26 -1.07
CA MET A 107 14.21 6.02 -0.40
C MET A 107 15.29 5.46 0.52
N LYS A 108 16.58 5.59 0.16
CA LYS A 108 17.70 5.21 1.01
C LYS A 108 17.79 6.10 2.26
N GLU A 109 17.57 7.41 2.13
CA GLU A 109 17.50 8.32 3.30
C GLU A 109 16.38 7.92 4.26
N ILE A 110 15.19 7.58 3.74
CA ILE A 110 14.07 7.09 4.55
C ILE A 110 14.47 5.80 5.29
N ALA A 111 15.11 4.84 4.60
CA ALA A 111 15.59 3.62 5.24
C ALA A 111 16.68 3.87 6.29
N GLU A 112 17.62 4.80 6.06
CA GLU A 112 18.64 5.19 7.06
C GLU A 112 18.02 5.77 8.32
N HIS A 113 16.94 6.55 8.19
CA HIS A 113 16.24 7.15 9.33
C HIS A 113 15.42 6.13 10.12
N PHE A 114 14.73 5.23 9.43
CA PHE A 114 13.83 4.25 10.06
C PHE A 114 14.44 2.88 10.33
N LYS A 115 15.74 2.69 10.07
CA LYS A 115 16.43 1.46 10.49
C LYS A 115 16.28 1.26 12.00
N ASP A 116 16.22 0.00 12.41
CA ASP A 116 15.96 -0.45 13.78
C ASP A 116 14.55 -0.11 14.34
N GLN A 117 13.68 0.55 13.58
CA GLN A 117 12.28 0.79 13.94
C GLN A 117 11.38 -0.28 13.30
N THR A 118 11.28 -1.47 13.90
CA THR A 118 10.64 -2.66 13.28
C THR A 118 9.14 -2.51 13.02
N ASP A 119 8.48 -1.52 13.60
CA ASP A 119 7.08 -1.14 13.37
C ASP A 119 6.89 -0.23 12.13
N VAL A 120 7.97 0.10 11.43
CA VAL A 120 7.95 0.83 10.16
C VAL A 120 8.33 -0.12 9.03
N TRP A 121 7.44 -0.27 8.07
CA TRP A 121 7.66 -1.03 6.84
C TRP A 121 7.80 -0.07 5.66
N ILE A 122 8.55 -0.46 4.62
CA ILE A 122 8.76 0.39 3.44
C ILE A 122 8.27 -0.34 2.21
N GLN A 123 7.32 0.26 1.49
CA GLN A 123 6.97 -0.17 0.15
C GLN A 123 7.88 0.50 -0.87
N VAL A 124 8.40 -0.28 -1.82
CA VAL A 124 9.40 0.23 -2.77
C VAL A 124 8.81 1.09 -3.88
N TRP A 125 7.52 0.94 -4.18
CA TRP A 125 6.78 1.65 -5.24
C TRP A 125 5.27 1.34 -5.14
N ASN A 126 4.38 2.30 -5.40
CA ASN A 126 2.95 2.04 -5.56
C ASN A 126 2.62 1.65 -7.00
N GLU A 127 1.95 0.50 -7.19
CA GLU A 127 1.28 0.12 -8.45
C GLU A 127 2.15 0.24 -9.72
N PRO A 128 3.34 -0.38 -9.79
CA PRO A 128 4.17 -0.28 -10.98
C PRO A 128 3.53 -1.02 -12.16
N TYR A 129 3.98 -0.62 -13.36
CA TYR A 129 3.63 -1.21 -14.65
C TYR A 129 2.17 -1.05 -15.05
N HIS A 130 1.95 -0.85 -16.35
CA HIS A 130 0.63 -0.59 -16.91
C HIS A 130 -0.35 -1.74 -16.60
N TRP A 131 -1.63 -1.40 -16.42
CA TRP A 131 -2.70 -2.30 -15.95
C TRP A 131 -2.93 -3.56 -16.82
N ASN A 132 -2.38 -3.59 -18.04
CA ASN A 132 -2.45 -4.73 -18.95
C ASN A 132 -1.06 -5.20 -19.44
N ASN A 133 0.03 -4.86 -18.73
CA ASN A 133 1.41 -5.18 -19.10
C ASN A 133 1.91 -4.59 -20.42
N GLU A 134 1.32 -3.48 -20.90
CA GLU A 134 1.88 -2.69 -22.00
C GLU A 134 3.18 -1.96 -21.60
N ASN A 135 3.68 -1.10 -22.51
CA ASN A 135 4.86 -0.25 -22.30
C ASN A 135 6.15 -1.05 -22.01
N GLY A 136 6.32 -2.20 -22.68
CA GLY A 136 7.56 -2.97 -22.62
C GLY A 136 7.79 -3.69 -21.28
N TYR A 137 6.72 -3.99 -20.56
CA TYR A 137 6.77 -4.82 -19.36
C TYR A 137 7.15 -6.28 -19.67
N THR A 138 7.96 -6.87 -18.80
CA THR A 138 8.15 -8.33 -18.68
C THR A 138 8.34 -8.71 -17.21
N HIS A 139 8.20 -9.99 -16.87
CA HIS A 139 8.49 -10.46 -15.50
C HIS A 139 9.99 -10.33 -15.15
N GLU A 140 10.89 -10.38 -16.13
CA GLU A 140 12.32 -10.13 -15.93
C GLU A 140 12.59 -8.66 -15.61
N ARG A 141 11.86 -7.73 -16.25
CA ARG A 141 11.88 -6.31 -15.87
C ARG A 141 11.38 -6.15 -14.44
N TRP A 142 10.25 -6.78 -14.10
CA TRP A 142 9.74 -6.76 -12.72
C TRP A 142 10.80 -7.21 -11.72
N LEU A 143 11.45 -8.36 -11.97
CA LEU A 143 12.47 -8.87 -11.07
C LEU A 143 13.66 -7.91 -10.95
N ARG A 144 14.12 -7.33 -12.05
CA ARG A 144 15.27 -6.42 -12.07
C ARG A 144 14.96 -5.15 -11.27
N ASP A 145 13.86 -4.48 -11.58
CA ASP A 145 13.51 -3.19 -10.97
C ASP A 145 13.21 -3.38 -9.48
N MET A 146 12.45 -4.43 -9.10
CA MET A 146 12.18 -4.75 -7.70
C MET A 146 13.45 -5.18 -6.95
N SER A 147 14.31 -5.98 -7.57
CA SER A 147 15.62 -6.34 -6.98
C SER A 147 16.44 -5.12 -6.64
N GLU A 148 16.56 -4.19 -7.58
CA GLU A 148 17.35 -2.98 -7.42
C GLU A 148 16.82 -2.08 -6.30
N MET A 149 15.50 -1.87 -6.21
CA MET A 149 14.92 -1.07 -5.14
C MET A 149 15.04 -1.74 -3.78
N VAL A 150 14.84 -3.06 -3.70
CA VAL A 150 15.03 -3.80 -2.45
C VAL A 150 16.49 -3.76 -2.00
N ASP A 151 17.43 -3.98 -2.92
CA ASP A 151 18.88 -3.92 -2.63
C ASP A 151 19.30 -2.52 -2.19
N ASN A 152 18.74 -1.47 -2.80
CA ASN A 152 18.98 -0.09 -2.42
C ASN A 152 18.64 0.18 -0.93
N LEU A 153 17.55 -0.41 -0.42
CA LEU A 153 17.21 -0.32 1.01
C LEU A 153 18.09 -1.26 1.85
N ARG A 154 18.34 -2.50 1.41
CA ARG A 154 19.14 -3.49 2.16
C ARG A 154 20.62 -3.13 2.27
N TRP A 155 21.15 -2.28 1.41
CA TRP A 155 22.51 -1.73 1.55
C TRP A 155 22.65 -0.69 2.66
N VAL A 156 21.56 -0.24 3.26
CA VAL A 156 21.60 0.53 4.51
C VAL A 156 22.01 -0.40 5.64
N ASN A 157 23.16 -0.13 6.26
CA ASN A 157 23.65 -0.92 7.38
C ASN A 157 22.67 -0.86 8.55
N GLY A 158 22.20 -2.02 9.01
CA GLY A 158 21.21 -2.15 10.09
C GLY A 158 19.75 -2.17 9.62
N PHE A 159 19.45 -2.01 8.34
CA PHE A 159 18.07 -2.00 7.86
C PHE A 159 17.46 -3.40 7.74
N HIS A 160 16.84 -3.84 8.84
CA HIS A 160 16.16 -5.14 8.95
C HIS A 160 14.64 -5.07 8.83
N ASN A 161 14.07 -3.88 8.62
CA ASN A 161 12.63 -3.66 8.50
C ASN A 161 12.02 -4.49 7.36
N LEU A 162 10.71 -4.75 7.44
CA LEU A 162 9.99 -5.40 6.36
C LEU A 162 9.94 -4.50 5.13
N ILE A 163 10.29 -5.05 3.98
CA ILE A 163 10.13 -4.39 2.68
C ILE A 163 8.92 -4.99 1.96
N ILE A 164 8.06 -4.11 1.47
CA ILE A 164 6.86 -4.46 0.72
C ILE A 164 7.12 -4.28 -0.77
N VAL A 165 6.88 -5.33 -1.55
CA VAL A 165 7.15 -5.38 -2.99
C VAL A 165 5.83 -5.55 -3.76
N PRO A 166 5.44 -4.60 -4.61
CA PRO A 166 4.17 -4.67 -5.34
C PRO A 166 4.18 -5.75 -6.44
N GLY A 167 3.00 -6.29 -6.72
CA GLY A 167 2.69 -7.05 -7.92
C GLY A 167 2.75 -6.21 -9.21
N ASN A 168 2.44 -6.84 -10.34
CA ASN A 168 2.35 -6.15 -11.63
C ASN A 168 0.92 -5.72 -11.95
N GLU A 169 0.74 -5.01 -13.06
CA GLU A 169 -0.56 -4.48 -13.51
C GLU A 169 -1.19 -3.59 -12.45
N MET A 170 -0.46 -2.55 -12.05
CA MET A 170 -0.89 -1.65 -10.98
C MET A 170 -1.26 -2.41 -9.70
N GLY A 171 -0.46 -3.42 -9.34
CA GLY A 171 -0.67 -4.25 -8.14
C GLY A 171 -1.81 -5.28 -8.23
N GLN A 172 -2.65 -5.28 -9.27
CA GLN A 172 -3.80 -6.18 -9.35
C GLN A 172 -3.45 -7.62 -9.79
N SER A 173 -2.25 -7.85 -10.31
CA SER A 173 -1.78 -9.18 -10.72
C SER A 173 -0.66 -9.72 -9.83
N GLU A 174 -0.83 -10.97 -9.41
CA GLU A 174 0.16 -11.79 -8.70
C GLU A 174 1.11 -12.52 -9.66
N SER A 175 0.94 -12.40 -10.98
CA SER A 175 1.64 -13.24 -11.96
C SER A 175 3.17 -13.11 -11.88
N ALA A 176 3.68 -11.88 -11.71
CA ALA A 176 5.10 -11.64 -11.53
C ALA A 176 5.63 -12.25 -10.23
N ILE A 177 4.84 -12.18 -9.15
CA ILE A 177 5.17 -12.71 -7.84
C ILE A 177 5.23 -14.23 -7.88
N LEU A 178 4.26 -14.89 -8.50
CA LEU A 178 4.26 -16.35 -8.66
C LEU A 178 5.44 -16.82 -9.53
N SER A 179 5.78 -16.06 -10.56
CA SER A 179 6.84 -16.39 -11.52
C SER A 179 8.25 -16.14 -10.97
N HIS A 180 8.47 -15.00 -10.32
CA HIS A 180 9.79 -14.49 -9.96
C HIS A 180 9.96 -14.13 -8.47
N GLY A 181 8.90 -14.20 -7.65
CA GLY A 181 8.93 -13.83 -6.24
C GLY A 181 9.91 -14.68 -5.42
N LYS A 182 9.97 -15.99 -5.67
CA LYS A 182 10.97 -16.86 -5.01
C LYS A 182 12.40 -16.47 -5.37
N LYS A 183 12.65 -16.15 -6.64
CA LYS A 183 13.97 -15.69 -7.12
C LYS A 183 14.36 -14.34 -6.50
N LEU A 184 13.38 -13.47 -6.24
CA LEU A 184 13.62 -12.21 -5.53
C LEU A 184 14.05 -12.46 -4.07
N THR A 185 13.42 -13.42 -3.38
CA THR A 185 13.64 -13.69 -1.95
C THR A 185 14.78 -14.67 -1.65
N GLU A 186 15.30 -15.43 -2.62
CA GLU A 186 16.41 -16.38 -2.43
C GLU A 186 17.66 -15.77 -1.76
N LYS A 187 17.91 -14.48 -1.97
CA LYS A 187 19.08 -13.77 -1.42
C LYS A 187 18.70 -12.59 -0.54
N ARG A 188 17.42 -12.47 -0.18
CA ARG A 188 16.89 -11.30 0.50
C ARG A 188 15.89 -11.72 1.58
N PHE A 189 15.95 -11.07 2.73
CA PHE A 189 15.14 -11.41 3.88
C PHE A 189 14.12 -10.29 4.20
N ASN A 190 13.14 -10.62 5.04
CA ASN A 190 12.08 -9.71 5.48
C ASN A 190 11.40 -8.99 4.31
N ILE A 191 10.89 -9.76 3.36
CA ILE A 191 10.10 -9.28 2.23
C ILE A 191 8.69 -9.85 2.33
N ALA A 192 7.70 -9.00 2.11
CA ALA A 192 6.35 -9.43 1.78
C ALA A 192 5.92 -8.78 0.45
N PHE A 193 4.96 -9.40 -0.22
CA PHE A 193 4.43 -8.91 -1.47
C PHE A 193 3.09 -8.21 -1.28
N ASP A 194 2.79 -7.27 -2.17
CA ASP A 194 1.59 -6.44 -2.12
C ASP A 194 0.73 -6.62 -3.37
N LEU A 195 -0.56 -6.86 -3.14
CA LEU A 195 -1.59 -7.05 -4.15
C LEU A 195 -2.75 -6.09 -3.89
N HIS A 196 -3.40 -5.63 -4.95
CA HIS A 196 -4.51 -4.68 -4.85
C HIS A 196 -5.80 -5.34 -5.35
N ALA A 197 -6.82 -5.38 -4.50
CA ALA A 197 -8.09 -6.02 -4.78
C ALA A 197 -9.11 -5.02 -5.34
N TYR A 198 -9.11 -4.89 -6.66
CA TYR A 198 -10.16 -4.22 -7.44
C TYR A 198 -10.73 -5.19 -8.47
N GLU A 199 -10.93 -4.79 -9.74
CA GLU A 199 -11.67 -5.56 -10.73
C GLU A 199 -11.16 -7.01 -10.89
N LYS A 200 -9.83 -7.22 -10.90
CA LYS A 200 -9.25 -8.56 -11.06
C LYS A 200 -9.53 -9.53 -9.91
N TRP A 201 -9.90 -9.01 -8.75
CA TRP A 201 -10.17 -9.79 -7.55
C TRP A 201 -11.64 -9.78 -7.15
N LEU A 202 -12.40 -8.76 -7.57
CA LEU A 202 -13.77 -8.55 -7.12
C LEU A 202 -14.83 -8.83 -8.20
N VAL A 203 -14.47 -8.72 -9.48
CA VAL A 203 -15.44 -8.85 -10.58
C VAL A 203 -15.36 -10.23 -11.20
N ASN A 204 -16.54 -10.83 -11.45
CA ASN A 204 -16.68 -12.18 -12.01
C ASN A 204 -15.94 -13.27 -11.20
N THR A 205 -15.80 -13.05 -9.88
CA THR A 205 -15.27 -14.05 -8.96
C THR A 205 -16.31 -14.41 -7.90
N ASN A 206 -16.09 -15.50 -7.20
CA ASN A 206 -16.83 -15.87 -5.99
C ASN A 206 -15.85 -16.30 -4.88
N GLU A 207 -16.39 -16.52 -3.68
CA GLU A 207 -15.58 -16.81 -2.50
C GLU A 207 -14.70 -18.07 -2.67
N ASP A 208 -15.21 -19.13 -3.28
CA ASP A 208 -14.46 -20.39 -3.44
C ASP A 208 -13.32 -20.25 -4.48
N GLN A 209 -13.58 -19.57 -5.60
CA GLN A 209 -12.54 -19.25 -6.58
C GLN A 209 -11.42 -18.40 -5.95
N LEU A 210 -11.79 -17.45 -5.09
CA LEU A 210 -10.82 -16.64 -4.37
C LEU A 210 -10.03 -17.44 -3.35
N LYS A 211 -10.68 -18.33 -2.59
CA LYS A 211 -10.01 -19.24 -1.67
C LYS A 211 -8.97 -20.12 -2.39
N GLU A 212 -9.28 -20.65 -3.57
CA GLU A 212 -8.35 -21.42 -4.39
C GLU A 212 -7.15 -20.58 -4.83
N ARG A 213 -7.40 -19.34 -5.29
CA ARG A 213 -6.35 -18.40 -5.70
C ARG A 213 -5.43 -18.03 -4.53
N LEU A 214 -5.97 -17.75 -3.35
CA LEU A 214 -5.20 -17.46 -2.13
C LEU A 214 -4.41 -18.69 -1.67
N ALA A 215 -4.99 -19.90 -1.76
CA ALA A 215 -4.29 -21.15 -1.45
C ALA A 215 -3.08 -21.35 -2.36
N SER A 216 -3.23 -21.09 -3.66
CA SER A 216 -2.13 -21.17 -4.63
C SER A 216 -0.96 -20.27 -4.24
N ILE A 217 -1.20 -19.00 -3.91
CA ILE A 217 -0.14 -18.09 -3.47
C ILE A 217 0.52 -18.59 -2.17
N LYS A 218 -0.28 -18.98 -1.16
CA LYS A 218 0.26 -19.48 0.11
C LYS A 218 1.09 -20.75 -0.03
N SER A 219 0.67 -21.68 -0.89
CA SER A 219 1.39 -22.93 -1.14
C SER A 219 2.79 -22.72 -1.74
N ASN A 220 3.03 -21.56 -2.37
CA ASN A 220 4.34 -21.16 -2.86
C ASN A 220 5.24 -20.55 -1.78
N ASN A 221 4.79 -20.51 -0.51
CA ASN A 221 5.48 -19.92 0.64
C ASN A 221 5.87 -18.44 0.40
N ILE A 222 4.97 -17.71 -0.24
CA ILE A 222 5.10 -16.29 -0.56
C ILE A 222 4.32 -15.50 0.51
N PRO A 223 4.97 -14.71 1.38
CA PRO A 223 4.25 -13.82 2.29
C PRO A 223 3.64 -12.66 1.51
N PHE A 224 2.35 -12.41 1.67
CA PHE A 224 1.69 -11.32 0.97
C PHE A 224 0.61 -10.65 1.81
N ILE A 225 0.30 -9.41 1.43
CA ILE A 225 -0.79 -8.59 1.94
C ILE A 225 -1.63 -8.10 0.76
N PHE A 226 -2.88 -7.75 1.02
CA PHE A 226 -3.61 -6.86 0.15
C PHE A 226 -3.49 -5.43 0.65
N GLY A 227 -2.54 -4.66 0.10
CA GLY A 227 -2.29 -3.28 0.48
C GLY A 227 -3.41 -2.33 0.09
N GLU A 228 -4.29 -2.75 -0.83
CA GLU A 228 -5.51 -2.03 -1.18
C GLU A 228 -6.69 -2.98 -1.41
N VAL A 229 -7.85 -2.56 -0.94
CA VAL A 229 -9.17 -3.02 -1.41
C VAL A 229 -10.10 -1.83 -1.41
N GLY A 230 -10.86 -1.64 -2.48
CA GLY A 230 -11.88 -0.61 -2.56
C GLY A 230 -13.12 -1.13 -3.27
N VAL A 231 -14.23 -0.42 -3.09
CA VAL A 231 -15.50 -0.74 -3.75
C VAL A 231 -15.60 -0.08 -5.12
N GLN A 232 -14.71 0.83 -5.48
CA GLN A 232 -14.71 1.45 -6.81
C GLN A 232 -13.29 1.72 -7.29
N ASN A 233 -13.04 1.51 -8.58
CA ASN A 233 -11.80 1.92 -9.24
C ASN A 233 -12.13 2.75 -10.48
N VAL A 234 -12.20 2.16 -11.68
CA VAL A 234 -12.59 2.90 -12.91
C VAL A 234 -14.07 2.74 -13.24
N GLY A 235 -14.65 1.59 -12.88
CA GLY A 235 -16.03 1.22 -13.23
C GLY A 235 -17.07 1.47 -12.14
N ASP A 236 -18.10 0.63 -12.16
CA ASP A 236 -19.18 0.62 -11.18
C ASP A 236 -18.69 0.18 -9.79
N VAL A 237 -19.55 0.38 -8.79
CA VAL A 237 -19.29 -0.08 -7.43
C VAL A 237 -19.33 -1.62 -7.39
N MET A 238 -18.27 -2.21 -6.85
CA MET A 238 -17.98 -3.63 -6.80
C MET A 238 -18.46 -4.24 -5.48
N GLU A 239 -18.91 -5.49 -5.54
CA GLU A 239 -19.17 -6.31 -4.36
C GLU A 239 -17.84 -6.77 -3.75
N VAL A 240 -17.70 -6.69 -2.41
CA VAL A 240 -16.44 -7.01 -1.71
C VAL A 240 -16.56 -8.16 -0.72
N ASN A 241 -17.77 -8.54 -0.32
CA ASN A 241 -18.00 -9.51 0.76
C ASN A 241 -17.36 -10.88 0.48
N HIS A 242 -17.49 -11.37 -0.76
CA HIS A 242 -16.91 -12.66 -1.16
C HIS A 242 -15.38 -12.66 -1.04
N PHE A 243 -14.73 -11.54 -1.34
CA PHE A 243 -13.29 -11.37 -1.17
C PHE A 243 -12.89 -11.26 0.31
N LEU A 244 -13.57 -10.41 1.09
CA LEU A 244 -13.27 -10.24 2.51
C LEU A 244 -13.44 -11.55 3.29
N ASN A 245 -14.46 -12.34 2.98
CA ASN A 245 -14.68 -13.66 3.58
C ASN A 245 -13.55 -14.64 3.23
N ALA A 246 -13.13 -14.68 1.96
CA ALA A 246 -12.02 -15.52 1.52
C ALA A 246 -10.70 -15.12 2.22
N ALA A 247 -10.39 -13.81 2.26
CA ALA A 247 -9.22 -13.29 2.94
C ALA A 247 -9.23 -13.57 4.45
N LYS A 248 -10.38 -13.39 5.11
CA LYS A 248 -10.56 -13.73 6.54
C LYS A 248 -10.34 -15.21 6.81
N SER A 249 -10.90 -16.08 5.96
CA SER A 249 -10.76 -17.55 6.08
C SER A 249 -9.32 -18.01 5.95
N TYR A 250 -8.52 -17.35 5.11
CA TYR A 250 -7.11 -17.64 4.94
C TYR A 250 -6.22 -16.86 5.91
N GLY A 251 -6.73 -15.88 6.67
CA GLY A 251 -5.90 -15.01 7.53
C GLY A 251 -4.89 -14.21 6.70
N VAL A 252 -5.34 -13.61 5.60
CA VAL A 252 -4.52 -12.70 4.77
C VAL A 252 -4.80 -11.26 5.22
N PRO A 253 -3.77 -10.44 5.49
CA PRO A 253 -3.95 -9.03 5.80
C PRO A 253 -4.58 -8.26 4.64
N VAL A 254 -5.57 -7.42 4.96
CA VAL A 254 -6.26 -6.55 4.01
C VAL A 254 -6.27 -5.12 4.53
N LEU A 255 -5.96 -4.17 3.65
CA LEU A 255 -5.91 -2.74 3.93
C LEU A 255 -6.94 -2.01 3.06
N GLY A 256 -7.95 -1.43 3.69
CA GLY A 256 -9.03 -0.72 3.02
C GLY A 256 -8.54 0.60 2.43
N TRP A 257 -8.86 0.84 1.18
CA TRP A 257 -8.82 2.16 0.56
C TRP A 257 -10.21 2.79 0.80
N LEU A 258 -10.37 3.90 1.55
CA LEU A 258 -9.38 4.84 2.07
C LEU A 258 -9.85 5.48 3.40
N TRP A 259 -8.96 5.65 4.38
CA TRP A 259 -9.25 6.35 5.64
C TRP A 259 -9.29 7.87 5.42
N VAL A 260 -10.44 8.37 4.97
CA VAL A 260 -10.71 9.78 4.75
C VAL A 260 -12.17 10.09 5.08
N GLN A 261 -12.43 11.29 5.61
CA GLN A 261 -13.78 11.81 5.85
C GLN A 261 -14.33 12.42 4.56
N ASN A 262 -15.09 11.65 3.78
CA ASN A 262 -15.68 12.11 2.52
C ASN A 262 -16.85 11.20 2.09
N SER A 263 -18.08 11.55 2.44
CA SER A 263 -19.27 10.73 2.09
C SER A 263 -19.50 10.60 0.58
N GLN A 264 -18.98 11.55 -0.22
CA GLN A 264 -19.15 11.56 -1.68
C GLN A 264 -18.16 10.65 -2.40
N TYR A 265 -17.11 10.20 -1.73
CA TYR A 265 -16.15 9.27 -2.29
C TYR A 265 -16.50 7.84 -1.89
N ASN A 266 -16.90 7.02 -2.85
CA ASN A 266 -17.40 5.66 -2.57
C ASN A 266 -16.42 4.79 -1.76
N ASN A 267 -15.10 4.96 -1.99
CA ASN A 267 -14.08 4.24 -1.23
C ASN A 267 -13.77 4.85 0.15
N ALA A 268 -14.21 6.07 0.47
CA ALA A 268 -13.97 6.62 1.80
C ALA A 268 -14.57 5.70 2.86
N LEU A 269 -13.79 5.38 3.89
CA LEU A 269 -14.25 4.59 5.03
C LEU A 269 -15.11 5.42 5.99
N LEU A 270 -14.94 6.75 5.99
CA LEU A 270 -15.58 7.66 6.92
C LEU A 270 -16.42 8.72 6.20
N ASN A 271 -17.54 9.11 6.80
CA ASN A 271 -18.26 10.32 6.43
C ASN A 271 -17.64 11.56 7.10
N GLU A 272 -18.24 12.74 6.89
CA GLU A 272 -17.79 14.02 7.43
C GLU A 272 -17.81 14.08 8.97
N GLN A 273 -18.58 13.21 9.62
CA GLN A 273 -18.69 13.12 11.08
C GLN A 273 -17.69 12.11 11.69
N GLY A 274 -16.90 11.41 10.87
CA GLY A 274 -16.03 10.34 11.33
C GLY A 274 -16.75 9.03 11.66
N GLU A 275 -18.02 8.90 11.26
CA GLU A 275 -18.77 7.65 11.31
C GLU A 275 -18.53 6.84 10.03
N PRO A 276 -18.84 5.52 10.00
CA PRO A 276 -18.70 4.72 8.79
C PRO A 276 -19.45 5.33 7.60
N ASN A 277 -18.75 5.53 6.47
CA ASN A 277 -19.40 5.94 5.22
C ASN A 277 -20.22 4.76 4.66
N SER A 278 -21.51 4.74 4.97
CA SER A 278 -22.37 3.61 4.68
C SER A 278 -23.65 4.08 3.99
N SER A 279 -23.70 3.89 2.67
CA SER A 279 -24.87 4.17 1.86
C SER A 279 -25.16 3.00 0.92
N PRO A 280 -26.41 2.87 0.42
CA PRO A 280 -26.69 1.91 -0.63
C PRO A 280 -25.85 2.13 -1.91
N SER A 281 -25.40 3.36 -2.17
CA SER A 281 -24.63 3.68 -3.38
C SER A 281 -23.18 3.21 -3.32
N ASN A 282 -22.63 2.96 -2.12
CA ASN A 282 -21.27 2.43 -1.94
C ASN A 282 -21.26 1.01 -1.37
N ASN A 283 -22.37 0.27 -1.49
CA ASN A 283 -22.55 -1.06 -0.90
C ASN A 283 -22.28 -1.11 0.61
N HIS A 284 -22.62 -0.02 1.33
CA HIS A 284 -22.40 0.12 2.77
C HIS A 284 -20.93 -0.04 3.19
N TRP A 285 -19.99 0.39 2.34
CA TRP A 285 -18.57 0.07 2.43
C TRP A 285 -17.96 0.28 3.82
N GLY A 286 -18.12 1.46 4.42
CA GLY A 286 -17.54 1.77 5.73
C GLY A 286 -18.00 0.81 6.83
N GLU A 287 -19.28 0.44 6.84
CA GLU A 287 -19.86 -0.49 7.83
C GLU A 287 -19.40 -1.93 7.57
N VAL A 288 -19.39 -2.36 6.31
CA VAL A 288 -18.88 -3.67 5.90
C VAL A 288 -17.42 -3.83 6.34
N TYR A 289 -16.59 -2.82 6.07
CA TYR A 289 -15.18 -2.86 6.41
C TYR A 289 -14.94 -2.78 7.92
N LYS A 290 -15.65 -1.91 8.65
CA LYS A 290 -15.58 -1.84 10.13
C LYS A 290 -15.88 -3.19 10.78
N ASN A 291 -16.85 -3.94 10.23
CA ASN A 291 -17.18 -5.28 10.73
C ASN A 291 -16.15 -6.34 10.35
N PHE A 292 -15.52 -6.23 9.17
CA PHE A 292 -14.42 -7.12 8.77
C PHE A 292 -13.22 -7.02 9.73
N LEU A 293 -12.93 -5.83 10.26
CA LEU A 293 -11.83 -5.57 11.19
C LEU A 293 -11.99 -6.19 12.60
N ARG A 294 -13.16 -6.76 12.91
CA ARG A 294 -13.50 -7.40 14.20
C ARG A 294 -13.38 -8.92 14.13
#